data_AF-A0A935KVM4-F1
#
_entry.id   AF-A0A935KVM4-F1
#
_cell.length_a   1.000
_cell.length_b   1.000
_cell.length_c   1.000
_cell.angle_alpha   90.00
_cell.angle_beta   90.00
_cell.angle_gamma   90.00
#
_symmetry.space_group_name_H-M   'P 1'
#
loop_
_entity.id
_entity.type
_entity.pdbx_description
1 polymer ?
#
loop_
_entity_poly.entity_id
_entity_poly.type
_entity_poly.pdbx_seq_one_letter_code
_entity_poly.pdbx_strand_id
1 'polypeptide(L)' 'MPLDANVEAVRQKLKARAEVGMLKYGVSTERTDIDLAGWIVHLQEELMDACVYAERILREIEEKK' A
#
# COMPACT_ATOMS: atom_id res chain seq x y z
N MET A 1 -18.78 18.88 -8.63
CA MET A 1 -18.71 18.52 -7.19
C MET A 1 -17.24 18.37 -6.83
N PRO A 2 -16.80 18.94 -5.70
CA PRO A 2 -15.49 18.59 -5.16
C PRO A 2 -15.47 17.11 -4.81
N LEU A 3 -14.34 16.43 -5.06
CA LEU A 3 -14.10 15.08 -4.57
C LEU A 3 -14.02 15.10 -3.04
N ASP A 4 -14.33 13.94 -2.44
CA ASP A 4 -14.09 13.72 -1.01
C ASP A 4 -12.62 13.99 -0.67
N ALA A 5 -12.38 14.78 0.37
CA ALA A 5 -11.04 15.21 0.74
C ALA A 5 -10.12 14.05 1.16
N ASN A 6 -10.68 12.99 1.76
CA ASN A 6 -9.90 11.80 2.13
C ASN A 6 -9.52 11.00 0.87
N VAL A 7 -10.44 10.87 -0.08
CA VAL A 7 -10.17 10.24 -1.38
C VAL A 7 -9.03 10.96 -2.09
N GLU A 8 -9.07 12.29 -2.15
CA GLU A 8 -8.00 13.07 -2.80
C GLU A 8 -6.66 12.92 -2.06
N ALA A 9 -6.67 12.94 -0.72
CA ALA A 9 -5.47 12.71 0.07
C ALA A 9 -4.85 11.31 -0.19
N VAL A 10 -5.68 10.27 -0.33
CA VAL A 10 -5.20 8.91 -0.66
C VAL A 10 -4.63 8.86 -2.07
N ARG A 11 -5.25 9.52 -3.05
CA ARG A 11 -4.73 9.59 -4.43
C ARG A 11 -3.34 10.23 -4.48
N GLN A 12 -3.13 11.31 -3.72
CA GLN A 12 -1.83 11.98 -3.65
C GLN A 12 -0.77 11.09 -2.99
N LYS A 13 -1.10 10.38 -1.91
CA LYS A 13 -0.20 9.40 -1.28
C LYS A 13 0.17 8.27 -2.24
N LEU A 14 -0.80 7.75 -3.00
CA LEU A 14 -0.56 6.71 -3.99
C LEU A 14 0.40 7.20 -5.08
N LYS A 15 0.18 8.39 -5.62
CA LYS A 15 1.07 9.02 -6.61
C LYS A 15 2.50 9.18 -6.07
N ALA A 16 2.65 9.75 -4.89
CA ALA A 16 3.97 9.96 -4.28
C ALA A 16 4.71 8.64 -4.05
N ARG A 17 4.01 7.58 -3.59
CA ARG A 17 4.61 6.24 -3.46
C ARG A 17 5.06 5.67 -4.80
N ALA A 18 4.26 5.84 -5.86
CA ALA A 18 4.63 5.39 -7.20
C ALA A 18 5.88 6.11 -7.73
N GLU A 19 5.98 7.43 -7.52
CA GLU A 19 7.17 8.22 -7.91
C GLU A 19 8.43 7.75 -7.17
N VAL A 20 8.34 7.54 -5.85
CA VAL A 20 9.46 7.02 -5.05
C VAL A 20 9.84 5.60 -5.47
N GLY A 21 8.86 4.74 -5.71
CA GLY A 21 9.08 3.37 -6.19
C GLY A 21 9.79 3.35 -7.54
N MET A 22 9.35 4.21 -8.47
CA MET A 22 10.00 4.36 -9.78
C MET A 22 11.45 4.85 -9.64
N LEU A 23 11.71 5.85 -8.78
CA LEU A 23 13.07 6.33 -8.51
C LEU A 23 13.97 5.25 -7.90
N LYS A 24 13.42 4.40 -7.02
CA LYS A 24 14.17 3.38 -6.28
C LYS A 24 14.43 2.12 -7.10
N TYR A 25 13.44 1.65 -7.84
CA TYR A 25 13.47 0.34 -8.51
C TYR A 25 13.52 0.43 -10.04
N GLY A 26 13.26 1.59 -10.63
CA GLY A 26 13.31 1.82 -12.07
C GLY A 26 12.20 1.11 -12.87
N VAL A 27 11.20 0.54 -12.19
CA VAL A 27 10.13 -0.25 -12.79
C VAL A 27 8.77 0.13 -12.21
N SER A 28 7.73 0.05 -13.05
CA SER A 28 6.32 0.18 -12.66
C SER A 28 5.67 -1.20 -12.58
N THR A 29 4.37 -1.22 -12.26
CA THR A 29 3.51 -2.41 -12.38
C THR A 29 3.25 -2.84 -13.84
N GLU A 30 3.73 -2.09 -14.83
CA GLU A 30 3.69 -2.48 -16.25
C GLU A 30 4.86 -3.38 -16.67
N ARG A 31 5.76 -3.70 -15.72
CA ARG A 31 6.86 -4.65 -15.93
C ARG A 31 6.35 -6.04 -16.31
N THR A 32 7.09 -6.74 -17.14
CA THR A 32 6.70 -8.04 -17.73
C THR A 32 7.51 -9.23 -17.22
N ASP A 33 8.39 -9.00 -16.25
CA ASP A 33 9.30 -10.00 -15.68
C ASP A 33 8.73 -10.71 -14.43
N ILE A 34 7.53 -10.34 -13.99
CA ILE A 34 6.78 -11.01 -12.91
C ILE A 34 5.53 -11.66 -13.52
N ASP A 35 5.34 -12.96 -13.25
CA ASP A 35 4.16 -13.70 -13.66
C ASP A 35 2.99 -13.51 -12.68
N LEU A 36 1.80 -14.02 -13.04
CA LEU A 36 0.61 -13.85 -12.20
C LEU A 36 0.76 -14.44 -10.80
N ALA A 37 1.50 -15.54 -10.66
CA ALA A 37 1.76 -16.14 -9.35
C ALA A 37 2.64 -15.22 -8.49
N GLY A 38 3.72 -14.68 -9.05
CA GLY A 38 4.57 -13.70 -8.37
C GLY A 38 3.81 -12.44 -7.94
N TRP A 39 2.91 -11.93 -8.78
CA TRP A 39 2.06 -10.80 -8.41
C TRP A 39 1.15 -11.09 -7.22
N ILE A 40 0.55 -12.28 -7.17
CA ILE A 40 -0.29 -12.68 -6.03
C ILE A 40 0.54 -12.91 -4.77
N VAL A 41 1.75 -13.45 -4.88
CA VAL A 41 2.66 -13.57 -3.74
C VAL A 41 3.02 -12.19 -3.18
N HIS A 42 3.40 -11.23 -4.02
CA HIS A 42 3.70 -9.86 -3.58
C HIS A 42 2.48 -9.19 -2.92
N LEU A 43 1.28 -9.39 -3.48
CA LEU A 43 0.06 -8.89 -2.85
C LEU A 43 -0.18 -9.54 -1.48
N GLN A 44 0.04 -10.84 -1.34
CA GLN A 44 -0.09 -11.53 -0.05
C GLN A 44 0.89 -10.98 0.99
N GLU A 45 2.14 -10.73 0.60
CA GLU A 45 3.16 -10.13 1.46
C GLU A 45 2.72 -8.74 1.97
N GLU A 46 2.29 -7.86 1.07
CA GLU A 46 1.80 -6.51 1.43
C GLU A 46 0.54 -6.55 2.31
N LEU A 47 -0.34 -7.53 2.12
CA LEU A 47 -1.52 -7.72 2.96
C LEU A 47 -1.17 -8.25 4.36
N MET A 48 -0.14 -9.09 4.50
CA MET A 48 0.36 -9.50 5.81
C MET A 48 0.92 -8.31 6.60
N ASP A 49 1.65 -7.40 5.94
CA ASP A 49 2.12 -6.15 6.56
C ASP A 49 0.93 -5.29 7.03
N ALA A 50 -0.13 -5.21 6.24
CA ALA A 50 -1.37 -4.54 6.65
C ALA A 50 -2.01 -5.19 7.90
N CYS A 51 -2.01 -6.52 8.00
CA CYS A 51 -2.48 -7.23 9.20
C CYS A 51 -1.63 -6.90 10.44
N VAL A 52 -0.31 -6.78 10.31
CA VAL A 52 0.57 -6.37 11.41
C VAL A 52 0.23 -4.97 11.91
N TYR A 53 -0.02 -4.01 11.00
CA TYR A 53 -0.47 -2.67 11.40
C TYR A 53 -1.83 -2.70 12.11
N ALA A 54 -2.78 -3.49 11.63
CA ALA A 54 -4.08 -3.64 12.27
C ALA A 54 -3.96 -4.19 13.69
N GLU A 55 -3.17 -5.26 13.88
CA GLU A 55 -2.89 -5.87 15.20
C GLU A 55 -2.27 -4.87 16.17
N ARG A 56 -1.27 -4.07 15.74
CA ARG A 56 -0.71 -3.00 16.57
C ARG A 56 -1.82 -2.03 17.00
N ILE A 57 -2.58 -1.49 16.04
CA ILE A 57 -3.61 -0.47 16.33
C ILE A 57 -4.66 -1.03 17.31
N LEU A 58 -5.07 -2.29 17.15
CA LEU A 58 -5.99 -2.96 18.06
C LEU A 58 -5.44 -2.98 19.49
N ARG A 59 -4.18 -3.38 19.68
CA ARG A 59 -3.53 -3.37 21.01
C ARG A 59 -3.56 -2.00 21.66
N GLU A 60 -3.24 -0.93 20.93
CA GLU A 60 -3.33 0.42 21.50
C GLU A 60 -4.74 0.85 21.89
N ILE A 61 -5.76 0.41 21.13
CA ILE A 61 -7.15 0.71 21.44
C ILE A 61 -7.58 -0.04 22.71
N GLU A 62 -7.11 -1.28 22.89
CA GLU A 62 -7.37 -2.09 24.07
C GLU A 62 -6.63 -1.57 25.31
N GLU A 63 -5.36 -1.16 25.19
CA GLU A 63 -4.57 -0.59 26.28
C GLU A 63 -5.05 0.80 26.74
N LYS A 64 -5.79 1.53 25.90
CA LYS A 64 -6.40 2.83 26.22
C LYS A 64 -7.80 2.72 26.84
N LYS A 65 -8.33 1.51 27.00
CA LYS A 65 -9.55 1.24 27.78
C LYS A 65 -9.20 1.01 29.25
#